data_AF-A0A355U8S5-F1
#
_entry.id   AF-A0A355U8S5-F1
#
_cell.length_a   1.000
_cell.length_b   1.000
_cell.length_c   1.000
_cell.angle_alpha   90.00
_cell.angle_beta   90.00
_cell.angle_gamma   90.00
#
_symmetry.space_group_name_H-M   'P 1'
#
loop_
_entity.id
_entity.type
_entity.pdbx_description
1 polymer ?
#
loop_
_entity_poly.entity_id
_entity_poly.type
_entity_poly.pdbx_seq_one_letter_code
_entity_poly.pdbx_strand_id
1 'polypeptide(L)' 'EVWALEAFGAANILREILTVKSDDIVGRAKAYEAIVKGDNMPEPGLPESFNVLLHELRGLGIEITFD' A
#
# COMPACT_ATOMS: atom_id res chain seq x y z
N GLU A 1 -0.66 -0.88 17.01
CA GLU A 1 0.41 0.03 16.54
C GLU A 1 -0.14 1.08 15.58
N VAL A 2 -0.89 0.67 14.54
CA VAL A 2 -1.59 1.56 13.59
C VAL A 2 -2.37 2.69 14.28
N TRP A 3 -3.17 2.37 15.30
CA TRP A 3 -3.93 3.36 16.07
C TRP A 3 -3.07 4.43 16.76
N ALA A 4 -1.85 4.08 17.16
CA ALA A 4 -0.95 5.08 17.74
C ALA A 4 -0.48 6.05 16.65
N LEU A 5 -0.07 5.53 15.48
CA LEU A 5 0.34 6.37 14.34
C LEU A 5 -0.79 7.27 13.84
N GLU A 6 -2.02 6.75 13.83
CA GLU A 6 -3.22 7.53 13.50
C GLU A 6 -3.48 8.63 14.53
N ALA A 7 -3.40 8.32 15.84
CA ALA A 7 -3.57 9.30 16.89
C ALA A 7 -2.50 10.41 16.86
N PHE A 8 -1.28 10.08 16.44
CA PHE A 8 -0.21 11.06 16.21
C PHE A 8 -0.39 11.87 14.91
N GLY A 9 -1.35 11.52 14.04
CA GLY A 9 -1.53 12.15 12.74
C GLY A 9 -0.40 11.85 11.75
N ALA A 10 0.33 10.76 11.94
CA ALA A 10 1.49 10.38 11.13
C ALA A 10 1.10 9.71 9.80
N ALA A 11 0.26 10.38 9.00
CA ALA A 11 -0.34 9.83 7.79
C ALA A 11 0.70 9.32 6.77
N ASN A 12 1.79 10.06 6.56
CA ASN A 12 2.83 9.67 5.59
C ASN A 12 3.56 8.40 6.01
N ILE A 13 3.90 8.29 7.30
CA ILE A 13 4.57 7.11 7.86
C ILE A 13 3.64 5.90 7.78
N LEU A 14 2.38 6.09 8.15
CA LEU A 14 1.39 5.03 8.09
C LEU A 14 1.16 4.53 6.67
N ARG A 15 1.03 5.46 5.70
CA ARG A 15 0.91 5.15 4.27
C ARG A 15 2.09 4.31 3.80
N GLU A 16 3.32 4.70 4.13
CA GLU A 16 4.52 3.97 3.72
C GLU A 16 4.60 2.54 4.29
N ILE A 17 4.24 2.37 5.57
CA ILE A 17 4.24 1.06 6.25
C ILE A 17 3.22 0.11 5.62
N LEU A 18 2.02 0.61 5.31
CA LEU A 18 0.91 -0.21 4.79
C LEU A 18 0.98 -0.50 3.28
N THR A 19 1.89 0.15 2.54
CA THR A 19 1.98 0.00 1.08
C THR A 19 3.39 -0.39 0.65
N VAL A 20 4.28 0.58 0.42
CA VAL A 20 5.59 0.40 -0.21
C VAL A 20 6.53 -0.53 0.58
N LYS A 21 6.33 -0.66 1.90
CA LYS A 21 7.12 -1.56 2.77
C LYS A 21 6.52 -2.96 2.91
N SER A 22 5.26 -3.19 2.56
CA SER A 22 4.56 -4.46 2.79
C SER A 22 4.01 -5.05 1.49
N ASP A 23 2.93 -4.46 0.96
CA ASP A 23 2.03 -5.10 0.00
C ASP A 23 2.03 -4.49 -1.41
N ASP A 24 2.88 -3.50 -1.70
CA ASP A 24 3.07 -2.96 -3.06
C ASP A 24 4.27 -3.63 -3.75
N ILE A 25 4.00 -4.59 -4.65
CA ILE A 25 5.04 -5.38 -5.35
C ILE A 25 5.93 -4.48 -6.21
N VAL A 26 5.33 -3.57 -6.98
CA VAL A 26 6.04 -2.70 -7.93
C VAL A 26 6.73 -1.57 -7.17
N GLY A 27 6.03 -0.95 -6.21
CA GLY A 27 6.54 0.13 -5.38
C GLY A 27 7.73 -0.30 -4.52
N ARG A 28 7.72 -1.53 -3.97
CA ARG A 28 8.82 -2.03 -3.13
C ARG A 28 10.15 -2.15 -3.88
N ALA A 29 10.12 -2.64 -5.13
CA ALA A 29 11.33 -2.73 -5.96
C ALA A 29 11.89 -1.34 -6.29
N LYS A 30 11.01 -0.40 -6.67
CA LYS A 30 11.37 0.99 -6.95
C LYS A 30 11.88 1.71 -5.70
N ALA A 31 11.30 1.45 -4.54
CA ALA A 31 11.74 2.00 -3.27
C ALA A 31 13.15 1.52 -2.93
N TYR A 32 13.44 0.23 -3.14
CA TYR A 32 14.79 -0.30 -2.95
C TYR A 32 15.80 0.38 -3.89
N GLU A 33 15.46 0.50 -5.18
CA GLU A 33 16.29 1.17 -6.17
C GLU A 33 16.54 2.64 -5.82
N ALA A 34 15.50 3.37 -5.40
CA ALA A 34 15.60 4.76 -4.98
C ALA A 34 16.53 4.94 -3.77
N ILE A 35 16.41 4.07 -2.76
CA ILE A 35 17.29 4.10 -1.57
C ILE A 35 18.75 3.86 -1.96
N VAL A 36 19.02 2.91 -2.86
CA VAL A 36 20.38 2.60 -3.30
C VAL A 36 20.99 3.75 -4.13
N LYS A 37 20.17 4.43 -4.95
CA LYS A 37 20.61 5.55 -5.78
C LYS A 37 20.65 6.89 -5.05
N GLY A 38 20.01 6.98 -3.89
CA GLY A 38 19.81 8.25 -3.17
C GLY A 38 18.75 9.16 -3.81
N ASP A 39 17.85 8.57 -4.60
CA ASP A 39 16.72 9.28 -5.22
C ASP A 39 15.55 9.40 -4.23
N ASN A 40 14.60 10.29 -4.55
CA ASN A 40 13.38 10.42 -3.77
C ASN A 40 12.52 9.15 -3.82
N MET A 41 11.83 8.86 -2.71
CA MET A 41 10.94 7.71 -2.61
C MET A 41 9.79 7.80 -3.64
N PRO A 42 9.41 6.68 -4.27
CA PRO A 42 8.29 6.65 -5.20
C PRO A 42 6.95 6.87 -4.48
N GLU A 43 5.96 7.39 -5.21
CA GLU A 43 4.59 7.46 -4.69
C GLU A 43 4.02 6.03 -4.52
N PRO A 44 3.37 5.72 -3.38
CA PRO A 44 2.87 4.38 -3.12
C PRO A 44 1.62 4.06 -3.96
N GLY A 45 1.53 2.80 -4.41
CA GLY A 45 0.38 2.28 -5.15
C GLY A 45 -0.69 1.65 -4.27
N LEU A 46 -1.62 0.96 -4.94
CA LEU A 46 -2.69 0.19 -4.30
C LEU A 46 -2.12 -1.16 -3.80
N PRO A 47 -2.36 -1.57 -2.55
CA PRO A 47 -1.83 -2.82 -2.01
C PRO A 47 -2.52 -4.03 -2.64
N GLU A 48 -1.75 -5.09 -2.90
CA GLU A 48 -2.29 -6.30 -3.54
C GLU A 48 -3.29 -7.06 -2.66
N SER A 49 -3.18 -6.96 -1.33
CA SER A 49 -4.16 -7.53 -0.39
C SER A 49 -5.57 -6.99 -0.61
N PHE A 50 -5.72 -5.74 -1.06
CA PHE A 50 -7.02 -5.19 -1.45
C PHE A 50 -7.56 -5.81 -2.74
N ASN A 51 -6.69 -6.06 -3.72
CA ASN A 51 -7.09 -6.77 -4.93
C ASN A 51 -7.58 -8.19 -4.59
N VAL A 52 -6.88 -8.90 -3.70
CA VAL A 52 -7.32 -10.23 -3.23
C VAL A 52 -8.70 -10.16 -2.59
N LEU A 53 -8.92 -9.21 -1.69
CA LEU A 53 -10.24 -8.99 -1.07
C LEU A 53 -11.34 -8.78 -2.11
N LEU A 54 -11.09 -7.97 -3.15
CA LEU A 54 -12.05 -7.74 -4.22
C LEU A 54 -12.39 -9.02 -4.99
N HIS A 55 -11.40 -9.88 -5.23
CA HIS A 55 -11.63 -11.18 -5.88
C HIS A 55 -12.40 -12.15 -4.98
N GLU A 56 -12.14 -12.15 -3.66
CA GLU A 56 -12.89 -12.96 -2.70
C GLU A 56 -14.37 -12.54 -2.64
N LEU A 57 -14.65 -11.23 -2.62
CA LEU A 57 -16.02 -10.70 -2.65
C LEU A 57 -16.74 -11.04 -3.96
N ARG A 58 -16.04 -10.96 -5.11
CA ARG A 58 -16.57 -11.43 -6.40
C ARG A 58 -16.88 -12.92 -6.39
N GLY A 59 -16.08 -13.73 -5.70
CA GLY A 59 -16.33 -15.16 -5.50
C GLY A 59 -17.62 -15.43 -4.71
N LEU A 60 -18.05 -14.50 -3.86
CA LEU A 60 -19.33 -14.54 -3.14
C LEU A 60 -20.51 -13.98 -3.96
N GLY A 61 -20.28 -13.57 -5.22
CA GLY A 61 -21.29 -12.94 -6.07
C GLY A 61 -21.54 -11.46 -5.75
N ILE A 62 -20.66 -10.82 -4.98
CA ILE A 62 -20.74 -9.38 -4.68
C ILE A 62 -19.84 -8.64 -5.67
N GLU A 63 -20.45 -7.88 -6.57
CA GLU A 63 -19.74 -7.04 -7.53
C GLU A 63 -19.49 -5.65 -6.95
N ILE A 64 -18.23 -5.25 -6.87
CA ILE A 64 -17.79 -3.91 -6.48
C ILE A 64 -16.97 -3.34 -7.63
N THR A 65 -17.35 -2.14 -8.07
CA THR A 65 -16.67 -1.35 -9.10
C THR A 65 -16.27 0.00 -8.53
N PHE A 66 -15.10 0.49 -8.92
CA PHE A 66 -14.61 1.82 -8.60
C PHE A 66 -14.61 2.63 -9.90
N ASP A 67 -15.22 3.81 -9.89
CA ASP A 67 -15.15 4.81 -10.97
C ASP A 67 -13.83 5.59 -10.93
#